data_AF-A0A2P5WA22-F1
#
_entry.id   AF-A0A2P5WA22-F1
#
_cell.length_a   1.000
_cell.length_b   1.000
_cell.length_c   1.000
_cell.angle_alpha   90.00
_cell.angle_beta   90.00
_cell.angle_gamma   90.00
#
_symmetry.space_group_name_H-M   'P 1'
#
loop_
_entity.id
_entity.type
_entity.pdbx_description
1 polymer ?
#
loop_
_entity_poly.entity_id
_entity_poly.type
_entity_poly.pdbx_seq_one_letter_code
_entity_poly.pdbx_strand_id
1 'polypeptide(L)'
;MDGEDDALKSLMEEMYANGIEGVDDAPSSSTSTTIQKNRPIISSEQLDIEAYAVLYSGRTKIMRLIFLADHCDNSGMQLEALRMAYDELNKGENTQLFREVVQKIDGRLGPNYSMDAKWCAIIDRKADQRKDKLESELNAYRVIQFFLLQIIF
;
A
#
# COMPACT_ATOMS: atom_id res chain seq x y z
N MET A 1 -19.11 -42.85 23.38
CA MET A 1 -19.57 -42.94 21.98
C MET A 1 -18.34 -42.49 21.21
N ASP A 2 -17.41 -43.42 20.96
CA ASP A 2 -16.05 -43.08 20.52
C ASP A 2 -15.60 -44.14 19.51
N GLY A 3 -16.32 -44.25 18.40
CA GLY A 3 -16.11 -45.26 17.36
C GLY A 3 -15.76 -44.68 15.99
N GLU A 4 -15.52 -43.37 15.89
CA GLU A 4 -15.33 -42.69 14.59
C GLU A 4 -13.88 -42.28 14.32
N ASP A 5 -13.00 -42.26 15.34
CA ASP A 5 -11.59 -41.85 15.17
C ASP A 5 -10.67 -42.97 14.66
N ASP A 6 -10.99 -44.24 14.95
CA ASP A 6 -10.14 -45.37 14.54
C ASP A 6 -10.32 -45.73 13.05
N ALA A 7 -11.48 -45.41 12.46
CA ALA A 7 -11.73 -45.59 11.03
C ALA A 7 -10.91 -44.61 10.17
N LEU A 8 -10.75 -43.36 10.63
CA LEU A 8 -9.93 -42.36 9.95
C LEU A 8 -8.44 -42.71 10.02
N LYS A 9 -7.96 -43.24 11.15
CA LYS A 9 -6.58 -43.70 11.25
C LYS A 9 -6.29 -44.87 10.32
N SER A 10 -7.19 -45.86 10.25
CA SER A 10 -7.02 -47.01 9.36
C SER A 10 -7.01 -46.62 7.87
N LEU A 11 -7.86 -45.67 7.46
CA LEU A 11 -7.92 -45.19 6.08
C LEU A 11 -6.69 -44.35 5.70
N MET A 12 -6.15 -43.61 6.67
CA MET A 12 -4.97 -42.78 6.46
C MET A 12 -3.70 -43.64 6.37
N GLU A 13 -3.61 -44.70 7.16
CA GLU A 13 -2.51 -45.70 7.13
C GLU A 13 -2.48 -46.48 5.80
N GLU A 14 -3.65 -46.81 5.22
CA GLU A 14 -3.75 -47.53 3.94
C GLU A 14 -3.33 -46.67 2.74
N MET A 15 -3.49 -45.34 2.81
CA MET A 15 -2.97 -44.40 1.81
C MET A 15 -1.44 -44.27 1.82
N TYR A 16 -0.79 -44.49 2.97
CA TYR A 16 0.67 -44.46 3.06
C TYR A 16 1.34 -45.79 2.69
N ALA A 17 0.60 -46.90 2.68
CA ALA A 17 1.11 -48.22 2.32
C ALA A 17 1.12 -48.50 0.81
N ASN A 18 0.31 -47.79 0.02
CA ASN A 18 0.32 -47.88 -1.45
C ASN A 18 1.38 -46.98 -2.08
N GLY A 19 2.61 -47.09 -1.56
CA GLY A 19 3.81 -46.56 -2.20
C GLY A 19 3.88 -47.08 -3.64
N ILE A 20 3.91 -46.14 -4.58
CA ILE A 20 4.05 -46.41 -6.01
C ILE A 20 5.41 -47.08 -6.23
N GLU A 21 5.41 -48.41 -6.33
CA GLU A 21 6.49 -49.17 -6.94
C GLU A 21 6.60 -48.75 -8.41
N GLY A 22 7.85 -48.54 -8.84
CA GLY A 22 8.21 -47.76 -10.00
C GLY A 22 7.63 -48.23 -11.34
N VAL A 23 7.37 -47.24 -12.20
CA VAL A 23 7.53 -47.38 -13.64
C VAL A 23 8.26 -46.12 -14.11
N ASP A 24 9.48 -46.34 -14.60
CA ASP A 24 10.34 -45.35 -15.23
C ASP A 24 9.66 -44.75 -16.48
N ASP A 25 10.11 -43.54 -16.87
CA ASP A 25 9.71 -42.74 -18.05
C ASP A 25 8.52 -41.77 -17.92
N ALA A 26 8.73 -40.65 -17.20
CA ALA A 26 7.99 -39.39 -17.43
C ALA A 26 8.84 -38.16 -17.02
N PRO A 27 8.82 -37.05 -17.79
CA PRO A 27 9.75 -35.93 -17.59
C PRO A 27 9.42 -35.14 -16.31
N SER A 28 10.48 -34.81 -15.57
CA SER A 28 10.51 -34.21 -14.24
C SER A 28 9.53 -33.04 -14.04
N SER A 29 8.48 -33.26 -13.25
CA SER A 29 7.67 -32.19 -12.66
C SER A 29 8.25 -31.79 -11.31
N SER A 30 8.86 -30.60 -11.28
CA SER A 30 9.60 -30.07 -10.15
C SER A 30 8.66 -29.68 -9.00
N THR A 31 8.59 -30.51 -7.96
CA THR A 31 8.04 -30.06 -6.66
C THR A 31 9.14 -29.30 -5.93
N SER A 32 9.21 -27.99 -6.17
CA SER A 32 9.91 -27.06 -5.30
C SER A 32 8.88 -26.20 -4.59
N THR A 33 8.67 -26.52 -3.32
CA THR A 33 7.93 -25.71 -2.34
C THR A 33 8.75 -24.45 -2.03
N THR A 34 8.82 -23.54 -3.00
CA THR A 34 9.42 -22.22 -2.78
C THR A 34 8.29 -21.25 -2.47
N ILE A 35 8.32 -20.68 -1.26
CA ILE A 35 7.51 -19.53 -0.85
C ILE A 35 7.55 -18.51 -1.98
N GLN A 36 6.46 -18.42 -2.74
CA GLN A 36 6.33 -17.45 -3.82
C GLN A 36 6.25 -16.08 -3.16
N LYS A 37 7.39 -15.37 -3.12
CA LYS A 37 7.38 -13.93 -2.94
C LYS A 37 6.47 -13.40 -4.06
N ASN A 38 5.36 -12.75 -3.70
CA ASN A 38 4.47 -12.05 -4.63
C ASN A 38 5.28 -11.03 -5.44
N ARG A 39 5.92 -11.48 -6.51
CA ARG A 39 6.55 -10.59 -7.49
C ARG A 39 5.42 -10.07 -8.38
N PRO A 40 5.26 -8.76 -8.54
CA PRO A 40 4.33 -8.20 -9.51
C PRO A 40 4.58 -8.82 -10.89
N ILE A 41 3.51 -9.20 -11.59
CA ILE A 41 3.54 -9.86 -12.92
C ILE A 41 4.09 -8.91 -14.01
N ILE A 42 4.25 -7.62 -13.69
CA ILE A 42 4.78 -6.62 -14.59
C ILE A 42 6.30 -6.75 -14.59
N SER A 43 6.89 -7.17 -15.71
CA SER A 43 8.35 -7.10 -15.87
C SER A 43 8.78 -5.66 -15.61
N SER A 44 9.45 -5.43 -14.48
CA SER A 44 9.92 -4.10 -14.04
C SER A 44 10.99 -3.52 -14.95
N GLU A 45 11.40 -4.25 -15.99
CA GLU A 45 12.51 -3.91 -16.86
C GLU A 45 12.13 -2.85 -17.93
N GLN A 46 10.84 -2.54 -18.12
CA GLN A 46 10.37 -1.68 -19.23
C GLN A 46 9.09 -0.88 -18.96
N LEU A 47 8.82 -0.49 -17.72
CA LEU A 47 7.68 0.39 -17.41
C LEU A 47 8.08 1.87 -17.53
N ASP A 48 7.42 2.60 -18.44
CA ASP A 48 7.47 4.07 -18.46
C ASP A 48 6.63 4.64 -17.32
N ILE A 49 7.32 5.18 -16.31
CA ILE A 49 6.69 5.67 -15.08
C ILE A 49 5.88 6.94 -15.34
N GLU A 50 6.37 7.83 -16.21
CA GLU A 50 5.71 9.10 -16.53
C GLU A 50 4.37 8.80 -17.21
N ALA A 51 4.39 7.96 -18.25
CA ALA A 51 3.19 7.54 -18.97
C ALA A 51 2.17 6.85 -18.04
N TYR A 52 2.65 6.01 -17.11
CA TYR A 52 1.78 5.37 -16.12
C TYR A 52 1.19 6.37 -15.12
N ALA A 53 1.99 7.34 -14.65
CA ALA A 53 1.59 8.28 -13.61
C ALA A 53 0.55 9.29 -14.10
N VAL A 54 0.59 9.69 -15.38
CA VAL A 54 -0.37 10.62 -16.00
C VAL A 54 -1.82 10.09 -15.97
N LEU A 55 -2.01 8.77 -15.90
CA LEU A 55 -3.33 8.14 -15.82
C LEU A 55 -4.06 8.38 -14.49
N TYR A 56 -3.34 8.91 -13.50
CA TYR A 56 -3.84 9.09 -12.13
C TYR A 56 -3.55 10.50 -11.63
N SER A 57 -4.30 10.93 -10.62
CA SER A 57 -4.12 12.22 -9.96
C SER A 57 -4.23 12.09 -8.44
N GLY A 58 -3.69 13.07 -7.72
CA GLY A 58 -3.84 13.20 -6.27
C GLY A 58 -3.34 11.97 -5.51
N ARG A 59 -4.09 11.55 -4.47
CA ARG A 59 -3.68 10.49 -3.54
C ARG A 59 -3.38 9.16 -4.24
N THR A 60 -4.17 8.79 -5.25
CA THR A 60 -3.97 7.53 -5.98
C THR A 60 -2.67 7.54 -6.77
N LYS A 61 -2.32 8.65 -7.42
CA LYS A 61 -1.05 8.81 -8.13
C LYS A 61 0.12 8.63 -7.17
N ILE A 62 0.09 9.32 -6.03
CA ILE A 62 1.12 9.24 -4.99
C ILE A 62 1.30 7.79 -4.51
N MET A 63 0.20 7.11 -4.16
CA MET A 63 0.28 5.77 -3.58
C MET A 63 0.80 4.73 -4.58
N ARG A 64 0.45 4.88 -5.86
CA ARG A 64 0.99 4.04 -6.93
C ARG A 64 2.48 4.28 -7.17
N LEU A 65 2.92 5.53 -7.14
CA LEU A 65 4.34 5.88 -7.28
C LEU A 65 5.18 5.33 -6.11
N ILE A 66 4.68 5.45 -4.88
CA ILE A 66 5.34 4.85 -3.70
C ILE A 66 5.38 3.33 -3.83
N PHE A 67 4.27 2.69 -4.23
CA PHE A 67 4.26 1.24 -4.46
C PHE A 67 5.30 0.82 -5.50
N LEU A 68 5.39 1.55 -6.61
CA LEU A 68 6.37 1.26 -7.66
C LEU A 68 7.81 1.42 -7.14
N ALA A 69 8.09 2.48 -6.41
CA ALA A 69 9.40 2.71 -5.81
C ALA A 69 9.81 1.58 -4.83
N ASP A 70 8.85 0.99 -4.12
CA ASP A 70 9.12 -0.08 -3.16
C ASP A 70 9.26 -1.47 -3.80
N HIS A 71 8.82 -1.66 -5.06
CA HIS A 71 8.74 -2.98 -5.71
C HIS A 71 9.52 -3.11 -7.02
N CYS A 72 10.15 -2.04 -7.51
CA CYS A 72 11.05 -2.11 -8.67
C CYS A 72 12.46 -2.50 -8.26
N ASP A 73 13.14 -3.34 -9.03
CA ASP A 73 14.57 -3.65 -8.82
C ASP A 73 15.52 -2.62 -9.48
N ASN A 74 14.99 -1.75 -10.35
CA ASN A 74 15.76 -0.72 -11.05
C ASN A 74 15.83 0.58 -10.22
N SER A 75 17.02 0.91 -9.70
CA SER A 75 17.24 2.10 -8.86
C SER A 75 16.89 3.42 -9.53
N GLY A 76 17.08 3.54 -10.85
CA GLY A 76 16.69 4.73 -11.60
C GLY A 76 15.17 4.91 -11.63
N MET A 77 14.44 3.81 -11.83
CA MET A 77 12.97 3.82 -11.79
C MET A 77 12.43 4.13 -10.40
N GLN A 78 13.02 3.52 -9.36
CA GLN A 78 12.65 3.83 -7.98
C GLN A 78 12.79 5.32 -7.69
N LEU A 79 13.92 5.91 -8.11
CA LEU A 79 14.22 7.31 -7.83
C LEU A 79 13.31 8.27 -8.62
N GLU A 80 12.99 7.93 -9.86
CA GLU A 80 12.07 8.72 -10.69
C GLU A 80 10.63 8.65 -10.16
N ALA A 81 10.18 7.49 -9.68
CA ALA A 81 8.89 7.36 -9.01
C ALA A 81 8.82 8.21 -7.73
N LEU A 82 9.89 8.22 -6.92
CA LEU A 82 9.97 9.08 -5.72
C LEU A 82 10.01 10.56 -6.07
N ARG A 83 10.71 10.96 -7.14
CA ARG A 83 10.74 12.34 -7.65
C ARG A 83 9.34 12.84 -7.98
N MET A 84 8.59 12.06 -8.76
CA MET A 84 7.21 12.39 -9.10
C MET A 84 6.27 12.37 -7.89
N ALA A 85 6.47 11.46 -6.94
CA ALA A 85 5.66 11.41 -5.72
C ALA A 85 5.86 12.69 -4.88
N TYR A 86 7.10 13.15 -4.75
CA TYR A 86 7.44 14.42 -4.09
C TYR A 86 6.78 15.61 -4.78
N ASP A 87 6.89 15.71 -6.11
CA ASP A 87 6.29 16.79 -6.90
C ASP A 87 4.76 16.83 -6.76
N GLU A 88 4.11 15.67 -6.70
CA GLU A 88 2.66 15.58 -6.50
C GLU A 88 2.25 15.91 -5.06
N LEU A 89 3.05 15.52 -4.06
CA LEU A 89 2.82 15.83 -2.64
C LEU A 89 2.90 17.34 -2.35
N ASN A 90 3.80 18.07 -3.03
CA ASN A 90 3.90 19.52 -2.91
C ASN A 90 2.65 20.29 -3.35
N LYS A 91 1.78 19.66 -4.14
CA LYS A 91 0.48 20.23 -4.54
C LYS A 91 -0.62 20.01 -3.50
N GLY A 92 -0.40 19.06 -2.58
CA GLY A 92 -1.35 18.66 -1.56
C GLY A 92 -1.02 19.21 -0.17
N GLU A 93 -1.70 18.67 0.83
CA GLU A 93 -1.54 19.07 2.24
C GLU A 93 -1.13 17.88 3.14
N ASN A 94 -0.72 16.74 2.55
CA ASN A 94 -0.34 15.55 3.32
C ASN A 94 1.15 15.58 3.69
N THR A 95 1.47 16.28 4.77
CA THR A 95 2.83 16.46 5.30
C THR A 95 3.45 15.15 5.82
N GLN A 96 2.62 14.20 6.26
CA GLN A 96 3.09 12.91 6.75
C GLN A 96 3.70 12.07 5.61
N LEU A 97 2.97 11.90 4.51
CA LEU A 97 3.50 11.21 3.32
C LEU A 97 4.67 11.96 2.70
N PHE A 98 4.68 13.29 2.76
CA PHE A 98 5.82 14.09 2.34
C PHE A 98 7.09 13.73 3.12
N ARG A 99 7.01 13.65 4.45
CA ARG A 99 8.13 13.20 5.31
C ARG A 99 8.62 11.81 4.94
N GLU A 100 7.71 10.87 4.72
CA GLU A 100 8.03 9.49 4.34
C GLU A 100 8.73 9.41 2.97
N VAL A 101 8.24 10.15 1.97
CA VAL A 101 8.85 10.20 0.63
C VAL A 101 10.24 10.84 0.67
N VAL A 102 10.41 11.96 1.41
CA VAL A 102 11.73 12.59 1.58
C VAL A 102 12.72 11.64 2.25
N GLN A 103 12.28 10.90 3.28
CA GLN A 103 13.11 9.88 3.92
C GLN A 103 13.50 8.77 2.93
N LYS A 104 12.57 8.31 2.09
CA LYS A 104 12.86 7.31 1.04
C LYS A 104 13.80 7.85 -0.04
N ILE A 105 13.76 9.15 -0.36
CA ILE A 105 14.70 9.78 -1.31
C ILE A 105 16.12 9.74 -0.75
N ASP A 106 16.29 9.95 0.56
CA ASP A 106 17.58 9.85 1.26
C ASP A 106 18.69 10.70 0.62
N GLY A 107 18.33 11.92 0.19
CA GLY A 107 19.27 12.87 -0.44
C GLY A 107 19.73 12.51 -1.86
N ARG A 108 19.32 11.35 -2.42
CA ARG A 108 19.75 10.86 -3.75
C ARG A 108 19.34 11.77 -4.92
N LEU A 109 18.36 12.66 -4.73
CA LEU A 109 17.90 13.66 -5.71
C LEU A 109 18.48 15.07 -5.48
N GLY A 110 19.37 15.23 -4.50
CA GLY A 110 19.98 16.51 -4.16
C GLY A 110 19.09 17.44 -3.32
N PRO A 111 19.54 18.68 -3.05
CA PRO A 111 18.94 19.57 -2.05
C PRO A 111 17.54 20.06 -2.40
N ASN A 112 17.17 20.10 -3.69
CA ASN A 112 15.84 20.54 -4.14
C ASN A 112 14.71 19.58 -3.72
N TYR A 113 15.06 18.36 -3.34
CA TYR A 113 14.15 17.30 -2.90
C TYR A 113 14.32 16.97 -1.41
N SER A 114 14.89 17.92 -0.66
CA SER A 114 15.09 17.79 0.78
C SER A 114 13.84 18.18 1.58
N MET A 115 13.89 17.91 2.89
CA MET A 115 12.76 18.19 3.79
C MET A 115 12.54 19.70 3.94
N ASP A 116 11.38 20.19 3.47
CA ASP A 116 10.93 21.55 3.80
C ASP A 116 10.15 21.55 5.13
N ALA A 117 10.89 21.70 6.23
CA ALA A 117 10.32 21.76 7.59
C ALA A 117 9.40 22.98 7.78
N LYS A 118 9.69 24.10 7.11
CA LYS A 118 8.90 25.33 7.24
C LYS A 118 7.56 25.17 6.54
N TRP A 119 7.56 24.63 5.32
CA TRP A 119 6.34 24.31 4.59
C TRP A 119 5.48 23.32 5.38
N CYS A 120 6.07 22.24 5.90
CA CYS A 120 5.32 21.27 6.71
C CYS A 120 4.63 21.93 7.91
N ALA A 121 5.34 22.75 8.69
CA ALA A 121 4.77 23.44 9.84
C ALA A 121 3.62 24.39 9.45
N ILE A 122 3.73 25.08 8.30
CA ILE A 122 2.67 25.96 7.79
C ILE A 122 1.42 25.15 7.40
N ILE A 123 1.61 24.05 6.67
CA ILE A 123 0.51 23.19 6.22
C ILE A 123 -0.16 22.49 7.40
N ASP A 124 0.62 21.97 8.34
CA ASP A 124 0.11 21.32 9.56
C ASP A 124 -0.75 22.31 10.36
N ARG A 125 -0.25 23.53 10.61
CA ARG A 125 -1.02 24.58 11.29
C ARG A 125 -2.31 24.94 10.54
N LYS A 126 -2.27 25.01 9.21
CA LYS A 126 -3.46 25.31 8.39
C LYS A 126 -4.48 24.17 8.48
N ALA A 127 -4.03 22.92 8.51
CA ALA A 127 -4.89 21.76 8.66
C ALA A 127 -5.60 21.77 10.03
N ASP A 128 -4.87 22.07 11.10
CA ASP A 128 -5.43 22.21 12.46
C ASP A 128 -6.49 23.31 12.53
N GLN A 129 -6.19 24.50 11.99
CA GLN A 129 -7.16 25.59 11.94
C GLN A 129 -8.43 25.23 11.15
N ARG A 130 -8.28 24.50 10.04
CA ARG A 130 -9.42 24.05 9.25
C ARG A 130 -10.25 23.01 10.02
N LYS A 131 -9.59 22.10 10.74
CA LYS A 131 -10.23 21.12 11.60
C LYS A 131 -11.06 21.81 12.68
N ASP A 132 -10.48 22.73 13.44
CA ASP A 132 -11.18 23.46 14.51
C ASP A 132 -12.41 24.21 13.97
N LYS A 133 -12.28 24.84 12.79
CA LYS A 133 -13.39 25.50 12.12
C LYS A 133 -14.52 24.52 11.77
N LEU A 134 -14.19 23.38 11.16
CA LEU A 134 -15.18 22.37 10.79
C LEU A 134 -15.86 21.76 12.02
N GLU A 135 -15.13 21.58 13.13
CA GLU A 135 -15.70 21.11 14.40
C GLU A 135 -16.67 22.14 14.99
N SER A 136 -16.32 23.43 14.95
CA SER A 136 -17.21 24.51 15.39
C SER A 136 -18.49 24.58 14.55
N GLU A 137 -18.37 24.51 13.22
CA GLU A 137 -19.52 24.51 12.30
C GLU A 137 -20.42 23.29 12.54
N LEU A 138 -19.82 22.10 12.66
CA LEU A 138 -20.53 20.86 12.95
C LEU A 138 -21.29 20.93 14.28
N ASN A 139 -20.68 21.50 15.33
CA ASN A 139 -21.34 21.67 16.61
C ASN A 139 -22.53 22.64 16.51
N ALA A 140 -22.38 23.75 15.79
CA ALA A 140 -23.48 24.69 15.55
C ALA A 140 -24.66 23.99 14.85
N TYR A 141 -24.40 23.19 13.81
CA TYR A 141 -25.45 22.43 13.12
C TYR A 141 -26.15 21.42 14.04
N ARG A 142 -25.40 20.72 14.89
CA ARG A 142 -25.96 19.80 15.88
C ARG A 142 -26.87 20.50 16.86
N VAL A 143 -26.43 21.62 17.42
CA VAL A 143 -27.20 22.42 18.38
C VAL A 143 -28.52 22.90 17.76
N ILE A 144 -28.48 23.43 16.53
CA ILE A 144 -29.68 23.85 15.80
C ILE A 144 -30.66 22.68 15.62
N GLN A 145 -30.15 21.51 15.22
CA GLN A 145 -30.97 20.31 15.05
C GLN A 145 -31.65 19.89 16.37
N PHE A 146 -30.93 19.94 17.50
CA PHE A 146 -31.51 19.63 18.81
C PHE A 146 -32.64 20.60 19.18
N PHE A 147 -32.44 21.91 18.98
CA PHE A 147 -33.49 22.90 19.26
C PHE A 147 -34.70 22.74 18.35
N LEU A 148 -34.49 22.47 17.07
CA LEU A 148 -35.60 22.21 16.14
C LEU A 148 -36.43 20.99 16.57
N LEU A 149 -35.78 19.92 17.03
CA LEU A 149 -36.48 18.74 17.54
C LEU A 149 -37.31 19.06 18.80
N GLN A 150 -36.82 19.90 19.71
CA GLN A 150 -37.58 20.31 20.90
C GLN A 150 -38.77 21.24 20.62
N ILE A 151 -38.79 21.91 19.47
CA ILE A 151 -39.93 22.75 19.07
C ILE A 151 -41.02 21.91 18.40
N ILE A 152 -40.63 20.82 17.75
CA ILE A 152 -41.52 19.95 16.97
C ILE A 152 -42.17 18.85 17.83
N PHE A 153 -41.57 18.49 18.96
CA PHE A 153 -42.07 17.50 19.93
C PHE A 153 -42.34 18.14 21.28
#